data_AF-A0A419KAV2-F1
#
_entry.id   AF-A0A419KAV2-F1
#
_cell.length_a   1.000
_cell.length_b   1.000
_cell.length_c   1.000
_cell.angle_alpha   90.00
_cell.angle_beta   90.00
_cell.angle_gamma   90.00
#
_symmetry.space_group_name_H-M   'P 1'
#
loop_
_entity.id
_entity.type
_entity.pdbx_description
1 polymer ?
#
loop_
_entity_poly.entity_id
_entity_poly.type
_entity_poly.pdbx_seq_one_letter_code
_entity_poly.pdbx_strand_id
1 'polypeptide(L)'
;IGSIVEKKAPGVPPSYVEAHVLMALEKISSRGIIGRQRLSKTLRVGEGTVRTMLKRLIHEGLVKVSRGGITLTQEGKKLLAEFREEISEEIRVPKTKITVGEVNVAVLVHGAASAVNKGMEQRDTAIKVGALGATTLIFDGVKLIIPGVEEAELEEESIYRYLISKLKPKRGDVIIIGSADDEYKASLGAKMAAIELLKAKLEGTGDFR
;
A
#
# COMPACT_ATOMS: atom_id res chain seq x y z
N ILE A 1 9.30 -3.24 7.92
CA ILE A 1 9.66 -3.67 6.54
C ILE A 1 10.71 -2.81 5.83
N GLY A 2 11.01 -1.58 6.29
CA GLY A 2 12.03 -0.71 5.64
C GLY A 2 13.43 -1.34 5.53
N SER A 3 13.88 -2.07 6.56
CA SER A 3 15.16 -2.82 6.54
C SER A 3 15.28 -3.83 5.39
N ILE A 4 14.14 -4.29 4.84
CA ILE A 4 14.09 -5.26 3.75
C ILE A 4 14.41 -4.59 2.41
N VAL A 5 14.12 -3.29 2.24
CA VAL A 5 14.40 -2.55 0.99
C VAL A 5 15.68 -1.72 1.05
N GLU A 6 16.28 -1.59 2.23
CA GLU A 6 17.46 -0.77 2.45
C GLU A 6 18.68 -1.24 1.64
N LYS A 7 19.47 -0.29 1.15
CA LYS A 7 20.73 -0.59 0.46
C LYS A 7 21.82 -0.97 1.47
N LYS A 8 22.08 -2.27 1.64
CA LYS A 8 23.08 -2.80 2.60
C LYS A 8 24.54 -2.84 2.08
N ALA A 9 24.81 -2.52 0.81
CA ALA A 9 26.17 -2.56 0.23
C ALA A 9 26.33 -1.59 -0.97
N PRO A 10 27.57 -1.22 -1.38
CA PRO A 10 27.82 -0.48 -2.62
C PRO A 10 27.23 -1.23 -3.83
N GLY A 11 26.55 -0.50 -4.73
CA GLY A 11 25.87 -1.08 -5.89
C GLY A 11 24.51 -0.46 -6.19
N VAL A 12 23.74 -1.09 -7.09
CA VAL A 12 22.39 -0.65 -7.46
C VAL A 12 21.42 -0.95 -6.30
N PRO A 13 20.54 -0.01 -5.90
CA PRO A 13 19.48 -0.28 -4.94
C PRO A 13 18.61 -1.48 -5.35
N PRO A 14 17.92 -2.14 -4.41
CA PRO A 14 16.97 -3.18 -4.78
C PRO A 14 15.93 -2.67 -5.78
N SER A 15 15.61 -3.46 -6.80
CA SER A 15 14.60 -3.12 -7.82
C SER A 15 13.16 -3.32 -7.34
N TYR A 16 12.94 -3.28 -6.03
CA TYR A 16 11.63 -3.40 -5.38
C TYR A 16 11.57 -2.44 -4.20
N VAL A 17 10.33 -2.06 -3.87
CA VAL A 17 9.99 -1.13 -2.78
C VAL A 17 9.14 -1.82 -1.73
N GLU A 18 8.82 -1.13 -0.63
CA GLU A 18 8.09 -1.67 0.51
C GLU A 18 6.71 -2.21 0.11
N ALA A 19 6.05 -1.58 -0.85
CA ALA A 19 4.77 -2.06 -1.38
C ALA A 19 4.89 -3.48 -1.99
N HIS A 20 6.01 -3.81 -2.66
CA HIS A 20 6.24 -5.17 -3.14
C HIS A 20 6.40 -6.18 -1.99
N VAL A 21 7.00 -5.74 -0.88
CA VAL A 21 7.17 -6.59 0.31
C VAL A 21 5.81 -6.86 0.96
N LEU A 22 4.97 -5.82 1.14
CA LEU A 22 3.61 -5.98 1.65
C LEU A 22 2.79 -6.93 0.76
N MET A 23 2.77 -6.69 -0.56
CA MET A 23 2.07 -7.55 -1.52
C MET A 23 2.60 -9.00 -1.49
N ALA A 24 3.90 -9.20 -1.25
CA ALA A 24 4.47 -10.53 -1.11
C ALA A 24 3.90 -11.24 0.12
N LEU A 25 3.89 -10.57 1.28
CA LEU A 25 3.34 -11.12 2.53
C LEU A 25 1.85 -11.45 2.40
N GLU A 26 1.06 -10.54 1.84
CA GLU A 26 -0.36 -10.75 1.55
C GLU A 26 -0.58 -11.94 0.61
N LYS A 27 0.26 -12.09 -0.43
CA LYS A 27 0.12 -13.20 -1.37
C LYS A 27 0.51 -14.55 -0.79
N ILE A 28 1.57 -14.59 0.01
CA ILE A 28 1.97 -15.80 0.72
C ILE A 28 0.88 -16.18 1.73
N SER A 29 0.36 -15.22 2.49
CA SER A 29 -0.72 -15.45 3.47
C SER A 29 -1.98 -15.99 2.81
N SER A 30 -2.47 -15.35 1.75
CA SER A 30 -3.72 -15.73 1.08
C SER A 30 -3.68 -17.11 0.42
N ARG A 31 -2.52 -17.56 -0.05
CA ARG A 31 -2.36 -18.90 -0.65
C ARG A 31 -1.94 -19.99 0.34
N GLY A 32 -1.47 -19.62 1.52
CA GLY A 32 -0.83 -20.51 2.48
C GLY A 32 0.59 -20.92 2.05
N ILE A 33 0.78 -21.35 0.80
CA ILE A 33 2.07 -21.71 0.20
C ILE A 33 2.19 -21.22 -1.24
N ILE A 34 3.36 -20.70 -1.62
CA ILE A 34 3.61 -20.19 -2.99
C ILE A 34 5.02 -20.52 -3.48
N GLY A 35 5.14 -20.85 -4.77
CA GLY A 35 6.43 -21.05 -5.43
C GLY A 35 7.11 -19.73 -5.81
N ARG A 36 8.45 -19.71 -5.82
CA ARG A 36 9.27 -18.53 -6.18
C ARG A 36 8.91 -17.91 -7.53
N GLN A 37 8.77 -18.72 -8.57
CA GLN A 37 8.43 -18.23 -9.91
C GLN A 37 7.04 -17.59 -9.94
N ARG A 38 6.06 -18.17 -9.24
CA ARG A 38 4.72 -17.59 -9.13
C ARG A 38 4.75 -16.28 -8.35
N LEU A 39 5.56 -16.19 -7.29
CA LEU A 39 5.75 -14.94 -6.56
C LEU A 39 6.36 -13.85 -7.45
N SER A 40 7.39 -14.18 -8.24
CA SER A 40 8.00 -13.27 -9.23
C SER A 40 6.98 -12.76 -10.25
N LYS A 41 6.19 -13.65 -10.86
CA LYS A 41 5.10 -13.25 -11.79
C LYS A 41 4.05 -12.38 -11.12
N THR A 42 3.67 -12.69 -9.87
CA THR A 42 2.66 -11.93 -9.13
C THR A 42 3.12 -10.51 -8.80
N LEU A 43 4.38 -10.38 -8.39
CA LEU A 43 5.01 -9.11 -8.05
C LEU A 43 5.59 -8.39 -9.27
N ARG A 44 5.43 -8.93 -10.49
CA ARG A 44 6.01 -8.41 -11.74
C ARG A 44 7.49 -7.95 -11.63
N VAL A 45 8.28 -8.63 -10.80
CA VAL A 45 9.72 -8.40 -10.65
C VAL A 45 10.50 -9.62 -11.08
N GLY A 46 11.75 -9.43 -11.52
CA GLY A 46 12.61 -10.51 -11.98
C GLY A 46 12.88 -11.57 -10.91
N GLU A 47 13.16 -12.81 -11.33
CA GLU A 47 13.43 -13.93 -10.40
C GLU A 47 14.63 -13.66 -9.49
N GLY A 48 15.66 -12.98 -9.99
CA GLY A 48 16.80 -12.52 -9.20
C GLY A 48 16.39 -11.56 -8.09
N THR A 49 15.47 -10.63 -8.38
CA THR A 49 14.90 -9.69 -7.41
C THR A 49 14.14 -10.42 -6.31
N VAL A 50 13.26 -11.36 -6.67
CA VAL A 50 12.54 -12.20 -5.69
C VAL A 50 13.52 -13.02 -4.85
N ARG A 51 14.57 -13.59 -5.44
CA ARG A 51 15.59 -14.33 -4.68
C ARG A 51 16.24 -13.44 -3.62
N THR A 52 16.57 -12.20 -3.96
CA THR A 52 17.16 -11.25 -3.01
C THR A 52 16.16 -10.82 -1.94
N MET A 53 14.92 -10.52 -2.31
CA MET A 53 13.84 -10.20 -1.36
C MET A 53 13.61 -11.35 -0.37
N LEU A 54 13.51 -12.59 -0.86
CA LEU A 54 13.30 -13.77 -0.01
C LEU A 54 14.48 -14.02 0.93
N LYS A 55 15.73 -13.83 0.48
CA LYS A 55 16.89 -13.92 1.37
C LYS A 55 16.76 -12.97 2.56
N ARG A 56 16.30 -11.74 2.32
CA ARG A 56 16.09 -10.75 3.38
C ARG A 56 14.90 -11.12 4.26
N LEU A 57 13.76 -11.50 3.68
CA LEU A 57 12.60 -11.96 4.45
C LEU A 57 12.90 -13.18 5.35
N ILE A 58 13.75 -14.10 4.89
CA ILE A 58 14.21 -15.24 5.70
C ILE A 58 15.12 -14.77 6.83
N HIS A 59 16.05 -13.85 6.54
CA HIS A 59 16.95 -13.29 7.54
C HIS A 59 16.20 -12.56 8.66
N GLU A 60 15.16 -11.80 8.31
CA GLU A 60 14.27 -11.13 9.26
C GLU A 60 13.25 -12.10 9.91
N GLY A 61 13.33 -13.40 9.62
CA GLY A 61 12.46 -14.42 10.22
C GLY A 61 10.99 -14.35 9.80
N LEU A 62 10.64 -13.65 8.71
CA LEU A 62 9.25 -13.41 8.29
C LEU A 62 8.68 -14.52 7.39
N VAL A 63 9.56 -15.21 6.65
CA VAL A 63 9.16 -16.31 5.77
C VAL A 63 10.08 -17.51 5.93
N LYS A 64 9.55 -18.70 5.66
CA LYS A 64 10.33 -19.94 5.55
C LYS A 64 10.16 -20.55 4.17
N VAL A 65 11.24 -21.14 3.67
CA VAL A 65 11.28 -21.82 2.36
C VAL A 65 11.48 -23.31 2.58
N SER A 66 10.63 -24.12 1.94
CA SER A 66 10.70 -25.57 1.93
C SER A 66 10.68 -26.10 0.50
N ARG A 67 10.79 -27.42 0.32
CA ARG A 67 10.59 -28.07 -1.00
C ARG A 67 9.21 -27.77 -1.59
N GLY A 68 8.19 -27.57 -0.75
CA GLY A 68 6.82 -27.26 -1.19
C GLY A 68 6.60 -25.79 -1.58
N GLY A 69 7.50 -24.88 -1.21
CA GLY A 69 7.37 -23.44 -1.48
C GLY A 69 7.65 -22.57 -0.27
N ILE A 70 7.21 -21.31 -0.38
CA ILE A 70 7.38 -20.25 0.60
C ILE A 70 6.10 -20.12 1.42
N THR A 71 6.25 -19.99 2.73
CA THR A 71 5.15 -19.77 3.69
C THR A 71 5.54 -18.69 4.70
N LEU A 72 4.57 -18.02 5.30
CA LEU A 72 4.83 -17.10 6.42
C LEU A 72 5.21 -17.87 7.68
N THR A 73 6.13 -17.32 8.47
CA THR A 73 6.37 -17.71 9.86
C THR A 73 5.28 -17.16 10.78
N GLN A 74 5.35 -17.39 12.09
CA GLN A 74 4.42 -16.76 13.03
C GLN A 74 4.67 -15.26 13.12
N GLU A 75 5.94 -14.88 13.10
CA GLU A 75 6.42 -13.49 13.10
C GLU A 75 5.94 -12.76 11.84
N GLY A 76 6.04 -13.41 10.67
CA GLY A 76 5.52 -12.86 9.41
C GLY A 76 4.00 -12.67 9.40
N LYS A 77 3.25 -13.59 10.01
CA LYS A 77 1.80 -13.44 10.17
C LYS A 77 1.44 -12.33 11.14
N LYS A 78 2.16 -12.22 12.26
CA LYS A 78 1.97 -11.16 13.26
C LYS A 78 2.22 -9.79 12.62
N LEU A 79 3.33 -9.62 11.92
CA LEU A 79 3.65 -8.38 11.21
C LEU A 79 2.56 -8.02 10.19
N LEU A 80 2.07 -8.99 9.41
CA LEU A 80 1.00 -8.73 8.45
C LEU A 80 -0.32 -8.35 9.15
N ALA A 81 -0.61 -8.91 10.34
CA ALA A 81 -1.77 -8.54 11.13
C ALA A 81 -1.65 -7.10 11.65
N GLU A 82 -0.49 -6.70 12.18
CA GLU A 82 -0.21 -5.31 12.59
C GLU A 82 -0.39 -4.33 11.41
N PHE A 83 0.10 -4.69 10.21
CA PHE A 83 -0.14 -3.90 9.00
C PHE A 83 -1.63 -3.76 8.66
N ARG A 84 -2.43 -4.80 8.89
CA ARG A 84 -3.87 -4.80 8.61
C ARG A 84 -4.70 -4.02 9.64
N GLU A 85 -4.14 -3.79 10.82
CA GLU A 85 -4.72 -2.89 11.82
C GLU A 85 -4.53 -1.42 11.40
N GLU A 86 -3.42 -1.10 10.74
CA GLU A 86 -3.11 0.26 10.28
C GLU A 86 -3.64 0.56 8.87
N ILE A 87 -3.59 -0.41 7.95
CA ILE A 87 -3.97 -0.26 6.54
C ILE A 87 -4.99 -1.33 6.16
N SER A 88 -6.14 -0.94 5.60
CA SER A 88 -7.16 -1.90 5.18
C SER A 88 -6.71 -2.78 4.01
N GLU A 89 -7.43 -3.88 3.79
CA GLU A 89 -7.38 -4.55 2.49
C GLU A 89 -7.84 -3.59 1.38
N GLU A 90 -7.35 -3.84 0.17
CA GLU A 90 -7.64 -3.00 -0.98
C GLU A 90 -9.00 -3.32 -1.59
N ILE A 91 -9.65 -2.31 -2.14
CA ILE A 91 -10.89 -2.46 -2.91
C ILE A 91 -10.71 -1.87 -4.30
N ARG A 92 -11.40 -2.44 -5.29
CA ARG A 92 -11.53 -1.80 -6.60
C ARG A 92 -12.45 -0.59 -6.47
N VAL A 93 -12.11 0.47 -7.19
CA VAL A 93 -12.91 1.69 -7.24
C VAL A 93 -13.34 1.91 -8.69
N PRO A 94 -14.64 2.18 -8.95
CA PRO A 94 -15.11 2.58 -10.28
C PRO A 94 -14.37 3.82 -10.82
N LYS A 95 -14.40 4.02 -12.14
CA LYS A 95 -13.90 5.25 -12.75
C LYS A 95 -14.72 6.44 -12.26
N THR A 96 -14.06 7.51 -11.86
CA THR A 96 -14.64 8.71 -11.25
C THR A 96 -13.81 9.94 -11.63
N LYS A 97 -14.41 11.14 -11.61
CA LYS A 97 -13.70 12.39 -11.94
C LYS A 97 -12.58 12.73 -10.97
N ILE A 98 -12.63 12.22 -9.73
CA ILE A 98 -11.58 12.44 -8.74
C ILE A 98 -10.32 11.58 -8.98
N THR A 99 -10.28 10.75 -10.02
CA THR A 99 -9.15 9.85 -10.33
C THR A 99 -8.55 10.17 -11.70
N VAL A 100 -7.24 9.92 -11.87
CA VAL A 100 -6.50 10.25 -13.10
C VAL A 100 -6.37 9.07 -14.08
N GLY A 101 -6.74 7.86 -13.67
CA GLY A 101 -6.58 6.63 -14.44
C GLY A 101 -7.89 5.88 -14.65
N GLU A 102 -7.85 4.88 -15.52
CA GLU A 102 -9.04 4.06 -15.82
C GLU A 102 -9.25 2.94 -14.80
N VAL A 103 -8.16 2.45 -14.21
CA VAL A 103 -8.18 1.42 -13.17
C VAL A 103 -7.77 2.02 -11.84
N ASN A 104 -8.65 1.88 -10.85
CA ASN A 104 -8.48 2.48 -9.53
C ASN A 104 -8.57 1.44 -8.42
N VAL A 105 -7.67 1.55 -7.45
CA VAL A 105 -7.64 0.71 -6.25
C VAL A 105 -7.52 1.62 -5.03
N ALA A 106 -8.36 1.41 -4.03
CA ALA A 106 -8.33 2.17 -2.79
C ALA A 106 -7.87 1.33 -1.60
N VAL A 107 -7.11 1.97 -0.70
CA VAL A 107 -6.77 1.48 0.63
C VAL A 107 -7.09 2.56 1.66
N LEU A 108 -7.47 2.15 2.86
CA LEU A 108 -7.68 3.03 4.02
C LEU A 108 -6.45 2.98 4.92
N VAL A 109 -6.00 4.13 5.43
CA VAL A 109 -4.97 4.25 6.48
C VAL A 109 -5.62 4.86 7.71
N HIS A 110 -5.61 4.13 8.82
CA HIS A 110 -6.33 4.51 10.02
C HIS A 110 -5.64 5.66 10.77
N GLY A 111 -6.40 6.67 11.20
CA GLY A 111 -5.93 7.76 12.05
C GLY A 111 -4.75 8.57 11.48
N ALA A 112 -4.61 8.66 10.16
CA ALA A 112 -3.47 9.28 9.50
C ALA A 112 -3.73 10.71 8.98
N ALA A 113 -4.92 11.28 9.22
CA ALA A 113 -5.32 12.58 8.67
C ALA A 113 -4.35 13.71 9.04
N SER A 114 -3.80 13.72 10.25
CA SER A 114 -2.84 14.74 10.70
C SER A 114 -1.49 14.69 10.00
N ALA A 115 -1.16 13.57 9.34
CA ALA A 115 0.06 13.41 8.56
C ALA A 115 -0.14 13.76 7.07
N VAL A 116 -1.35 14.13 6.67
CA VAL A 116 -1.66 14.58 5.29
C VAL A 116 -1.52 16.08 5.21
N ASN A 117 -0.68 16.57 4.29
CA ASN A 117 -0.60 17.99 3.93
C ASN A 117 -1.61 18.32 2.82
N LYS A 118 -1.18 18.23 1.56
CA LYS A 118 -2.00 18.56 0.38
C LYS A 118 -2.31 17.34 -0.51
N GLY A 119 -1.92 16.14 -0.07
CA GLY A 119 -2.10 14.90 -0.84
C GLY A 119 -1.16 14.76 -2.05
N MET A 120 -0.29 15.75 -2.31
CA MET A 120 0.68 15.72 -3.41
C MET A 120 1.77 14.68 -3.15
N GLU A 121 2.14 14.47 -1.89
CA GLU A 121 3.13 13.50 -1.46
C GLU A 121 2.69 12.07 -1.83
N GLN A 122 1.41 11.75 -1.59
CA GLN A 122 0.83 10.45 -1.96
C GLN A 122 0.80 10.27 -3.48
N ARG A 123 0.39 11.30 -4.23
CA ARG A 123 0.38 11.29 -5.69
C ARG A 123 1.78 11.04 -6.26
N ASP A 124 2.76 11.82 -5.84
CA ASP A 124 4.12 11.75 -6.36
C ASP A 124 4.78 10.41 -5.97
N THR A 125 4.47 9.89 -4.78
CA THR A 125 4.89 8.54 -4.35
C THR A 125 4.31 7.44 -5.23
N ALA A 126 3.03 7.51 -5.58
CA ALA A 126 2.40 6.54 -6.47
C ALA A 126 3.01 6.59 -7.88
N ILE A 127 3.26 7.79 -8.41
CA ILE A 127 3.90 7.98 -9.72
C ILE A 127 5.30 7.36 -9.76
N LYS A 128 6.10 7.54 -8.70
CA LYS A 128 7.46 6.98 -8.59
C LYS A 128 7.51 5.46 -8.72
N VAL A 129 6.43 4.75 -8.37
CA VAL A 129 6.34 3.28 -8.48
C VAL A 129 5.56 2.80 -9.71
N GLY A 130 5.25 3.71 -10.64
CA GLY A 130 4.68 3.38 -11.95
C GLY A 130 3.16 3.48 -12.04
N ALA A 131 2.47 4.00 -11.02
CA ALA A 131 1.07 4.40 -11.17
C ALA A 131 0.97 5.70 -11.99
N LEU A 132 -0.23 6.02 -12.49
CA LEU A 132 -0.50 7.32 -13.13
C LEU A 132 -0.67 8.44 -12.10
N GLY A 133 -1.08 8.09 -10.88
CA GLY A 133 -1.23 9.02 -9.77
C GLY A 133 -1.92 8.37 -8.58
N ALA A 134 -2.22 9.19 -7.58
CA ALA A 134 -3.10 8.83 -6.48
C ALA A 134 -3.92 10.03 -6.03
N THR A 135 -5.12 9.76 -5.54
CA THR A 135 -6.04 10.73 -4.92
C THR A 135 -6.16 10.42 -3.43
N THR A 136 -6.02 11.45 -2.60
CA THR A 136 -6.08 11.34 -1.14
C THR A 136 -7.37 11.95 -0.64
N LEU A 137 -8.12 11.22 0.19
CA LEU A 137 -9.36 11.68 0.80
C LEU A 137 -9.27 11.53 2.32
N ILE A 138 -9.62 12.56 3.07
CA ILE A 138 -9.68 12.55 4.53
C ILE A 138 -11.13 12.41 4.96
N PHE A 139 -11.42 11.48 5.89
CA PHE A 139 -12.75 11.36 6.48
C PHE A 139 -12.84 12.16 7.78
N ASP A 140 -13.67 13.20 7.83
CA ASP A 140 -13.84 14.07 9.00
C ASP A 140 -14.82 13.52 10.05
N GLY A 141 -15.46 12.38 9.76
CA GLY A 141 -16.52 11.76 10.55
C GLY A 141 -17.90 11.88 9.91
N VAL A 142 -18.06 12.73 8.90
CA VAL A 142 -19.32 12.96 8.16
C VAL A 142 -19.12 12.81 6.66
N LYS A 143 -18.09 13.43 6.09
CA LYS A 143 -17.81 13.47 4.65
C LYS A 143 -16.34 13.17 4.33
N LEU A 144 -16.11 12.84 3.06
CA LEU A 144 -14.76 12.72 2.50
C LEU A 144 -14.34 14.06 1.90
N ILE A 145 -13.11 14.47 2.20
CA ILE A 145 -12.55 15.77 1.82
C ILE A 145 -11.25 15.56 1.06
N ILE A 146 -11.11 16.19 -0.11
CA ILE A 146 -9.82 16.27 -0.82
C ILE A 146 -9.01 17.40 -0.17
N PRO A 147 -7.80 17.14 0.36
CA PRO A 147 -6.99 18.17 0.99
C PRO A 147 -6.58 19.25 -0.03
N GLY A 148 -6.76 20.52 0.34
CA GLY A 148 -6.35 21.66 -0.50
C GLY A 148 -7.34 22.05 -1.61
N VAL A 149 -8.52 21.40 -1.68
CA VAL A 149 -9.62 21.80 -2.57
C VAL A 149 -10.73 22.40 -1.70
N GLU A 150 -11.05 23.68 -1.91
CA GLU A 150 -12.23 24.32 -1.30
C GLU A 150 -13.51 23.78 -1.97
N GLU A 151 -14.57 23.61 -1.16
CA GLU A 151 -15.85 22.94 -1.44
C GLU A 151 -16.37 23.04 -2.90
N ALA A 152 -15.80 22.20 -3.75
CA ALA A 152 -16.32 21.72 -5.01
C ALA A 152 -15.87 20.24 -5.04
N GLU A 153 -16.74 19.25 -4.91
CA GLU A 153 -17.67 18.86 -5.95
C GLU A 153 -18.78 18.00 -5.32
N LEU A 154 -20.03 18.50 -5.37
CA LEU A 154 -21.24 17.72 -5.12
C LEU A 154 -21.45 16.60 -6.17
N GLU A 155 -20.62 16.53 -7.22
CA GLU A 155 -20.84 15.68 -8.39
C GLU A 155 -20.40 14.21 -8.20
N GLU A 156 -19.76 13.87 -7.09
CA GLU A 156 -19.15 12.55 -6.86
C GLU A 156 -19.69 11.89 -5.57
N GLU A 157 -20.91 12.24 -5.16
CA GLU A 157 -21.53 11.70 -3.95
C GLU A 157 -21.67 10.16 -3.98
N SER A 158 -21.93 9.59 -5.16
CA SER A 158 -22.07 8.14 -5.34
C SER A 158 -20.77 7.39 -5.04
N ILE A 159 -19.61 7.92 -5.47
CA ILE A 159 -18.31 7.29 -5.20
C ILE A 159 -17.93 7.47 -3.73
N TYR A 160 -18.23 8.60 -3.10
CA TYR A 160 -18.00 8.79 -1.67
C TYR A 160 -18.83 7.83 -0.83
N ARG A 161 -20.13 7.67 -1.13
CA ARG A 161 -20.98 6.67 -0.47
C ARG A 161 -20.46 5.24 -0.68
N TYR A 162 -20.01 4.92 -1.89
CA TYR A 162 -19.39 3.62 -2.18
C TYR A 162 -18.18 3.37 -1.29
N LEU A 163 -17.23 4.32 -1.25
CA LEU A 163 -16.01 4.24 -0.45
C LEU A 163 -16.33 4.08 1.05
N ILE A 164 -17.23 4.90 1.59
CA ILE A 164 -17.66 4.82 3.00
C ILE A 164 -18.29 3.45 3.29
N SER A 165 -19.15 2.94 2.41
CA SER A 165 -19.81 1.65 2.62
C SER A 165 -18.85 0.45 2.63
N LYS A 166 -17.79 0.52 1.81
CA LYS A 166 -16.83 -0.58 1.62
C LYS A 166 -15.69 -0.54 2.63
N LEU A 167 -15.12 0.64 2.89
CA LEU A 167 -13.97 0.82 3.77
C LEU A 167 -14.37 1.13 5.21
N LYS A 168 -15.60 1.63 5.44
CA LYS A 168 -16.14 1.98 6.77
C LYS A 168 -15.17 2.86 7.59
N PRO A 169 -14.71 3.99 7.03
CA PRO A 169 -13.72 4.84 7.68
C PRO A 169 -14.27 5.42 8.99
N LYS A 170 -13.37 5.68 9.94
CA LYS A 170 -13.61 6.47 11.14
C LYS A 170 -13.01 7.85 10.99
N ARG A 171 -13.47 8.79 11.81
CA ARG A 171 -12.95 10.16 11.82
C ARG A 171 -11.42 10.14 11.96
N GLY A 172 -10.75 10.83 11.05
CA GLY A 172 -9.28 10.90 11.00
C GLY A 172 -8.63 9.83 10.13
N ASP A 173 -9.39 8.90 9.55
CA ASP A 173 -8.86 7.96 8.59
C ASP A 173 -8.69 8.60 7.21
N VAL A 174 -7.76 8.06 6.42
CA VAL A 174 -7.39 8.56 5.10
C VAL A 174 -7.57 7.46 4.07
N ILE A 175 -8.31 7.74 2.99
CA ILE A 175 -8.44 6.85 1.85
C ILE A 175 -7.47 7.30 0.77
N ILE A 176 -6.64 6.39 0.28
CA ILE A 176 -5.74 6.63 -0.84
C ILE A 176 -6.23 5.78 -2.01
N ILE A 177 -6.55 6.44 -3.12
CA ILE A 177 -6.99 5.81 -4.36
C ILE A 177 -5.82 5.89 -5.35
N GLY A 178 -5.13 4.77 -5.59
CA GLY A 178 -4.14 4.66 -6.65
C GLY A 178 -4.81 4.47 -8.00
N SER A 179 -4.32 5.17 -9.02
CA SER A 179 -4.85 5.15 -10.39
C SER A 179 -3.78 4.71 -11.37
N ALA A 180 -4.10 3.80 -12.28
CA ALA A 180 -3.17 3.35 -13.32
C ALA A 180 -3.88 2.81 -14.58
N ASP A 181 -3.06 2.32 -15.52
CA ASP A 181 -3.47 1.58 -16.71
C ASP A 181 -3.88 0.13 -16.40
N ASP A 182 -3.40 -0.42 -15.28
CA ASP A 182 -3.77 -1.75 -14.84
C ASP A 182 -3.79 -1.89 -13.30
N GLU A 183 -4.54 -2.88 -12.81
CA GLU A 183 -4.82 -3.05 -11.37
C GLU A 183 -3.55 -3.27 -10.53
N TYR A 184 -2.52 -3.91 -11.08
CA TYR A 184 -1.27 -4.13 -10.34
C TYR A 184 -0.59 -2.80 -10.03
N LYS A 185 -0.48 -1.91 -11.02
CA LYS A 185 0.17 -0.60 -10.82
C LYS A 185 -0.67 0.31 -9.93
N ALA A 186 -2.00 0.26 -10.06
CA ALA A 186 -2.92 0.98 -9.17
C ALA A 186 -2.76 0.53 -7.71
N SER A 187 -2.75 -0.79 -7.47
CA SER A 187 -2.51 -1.39 -6.15
C SER A 187 -1.13 -1.03 -5.59
N LEU A 188 -0.07 -1.18 -6.40
CA LEU A 188 1.30 -0.85 -5.99
C LEU A 188 1.43 0.63 -5.60
N GLY A 189 0.83 1.54 -6.39
CA GLY A 189 0.79 2.97 -6.11
C GLY A 189 0.05 3.31 -4.82
N ALA A 190 -1.16 2.77 -4.66
CA ALA A 190 -1.99 2.98 -3.47
C ALA A 190 -1.27 2.49 -2.19
N LYS A 191 -0.71 1.27 -2.23
CA LYS A 191 0.01 0.69 -1.09
C LYS A 191 1.29 1.45 -0.78
N MET A 192 2.06 1.88 -1.79
CA MET A 192 3.27 2.65 -1.53
C MET A 192 2.96 4.00 -0.88
N ALA A 193 1.96 4.72 -1.40
CA ALA A 193 1.51 5.98 -0.82
C ALA A 193 0.96 5.81 0.61
N ALA A 194 0.25 4.71 0.89
CA ALA A 194 -0.22 4.37 2.22
C ALA A 194 0.90 4.06 3.21
N ILE A 195 1.94 3.33 2.77
CA ILE A 195 3.11 3.03 3.60
C ILE A 195 3.87 4.32 3.96
N GLU A 196 4.08 5.22 2.99
CA GLU A 196 4.75 6.51 3.28
C GLU A 196 3.92 7.38 4.21
N LEU A 197 2.59 7.42 4.04
CA LEU A 197 1.72 8.14 4.96
C LEU A 197 1.76 7.56 6.39
N LEU A 198 1.77 6.24 6.51
CA LEU A 198 1.91 5.57 7.81
C LEU A 198 3.24 5.90 8.48
N LYS A 199 4.35 5.97 7.73
CA LYS A 199 5.64 6.41 8.27
C LYS A 199 5.57 7.85 8.80
N ALA A 200 5.01 8.77 8.01
CA ALA A 200 4.85 10.16 8.42
C ALA A 200 3.97 10.29 9.69
N LYS A 201 2.90 9.49 9.79
CA LYS A 201 2.07 9.39 11.01
C LYS A 201 2.91 8.98 12.23
N LEU A 202 3.72 7.92 12.09
CA LEU A 202 4.54 7.38 13.19
C LEU A 202 5.68 8.33 13.61
N GLU A 203 6.27 9.05 12.66
CA GLU A 203 7.27 10.08 12.93
C GLU A 203 6.66 11.29 13.69
N GLY A 204 5.44 11.69 13.31
CA GLY A 204 4.71 12.78 13.96
C GLY A 204 4.21 12.46 15.38
N THR A 205 4.02 11.18 15.72
CA THR A 205 3.58 10.76 17.07
C THR A 205 4.72 10.63 18.09
N GLY A 206 5.98 10.85 17.70
CA GLY A 206 7.13 10.79 18.60
C GLY A 206 7.52 9.37 19.06
N ASP A 207 7.00 8.32 18.41
CA ASP A 207 7.12 6.93 18.84
C ASP A 207 8.33 6.21 18.20
N PHE A 208 9.48 6.89 18.23
CA PHE A 208 10.79 6.28 18.00
C PHE A 208 11.54 6.16 19.33
N ARG A 209 11.30 5.07 20.06
CA ARG A 209 12.25 4.50 21.03
C ARG A 209 12.18 2.98 21.01
#